data_AF-A0AAE1TQN3-F1
#
_entry.id   AF-A0AAE1TQN3-F1
#
_cell.length_a   1.000
_cell.length_b   1.000
_cell.length_c   1.000
_cell.angle_alpha   90.00
_cell.angle_beta   90.00
_cell.angle_gamma   90.00
#
_symmetry.space_group_name_H-M   'P 1'
#
loop_
_entity.id
_entity.type
_entity.pdbx_description
1 polymer ?
#
loop_
_entity_poly.entity_id
_entity_poly.type
_entity_poly.pdbx_seq_one_letter_code
_entity_poly.pdbx_strand_id
1 'polypeptide(L)'
;MSDEERDIDIESDDDESLGGTTRGDFQFASQAEKRAHHNALERKRRDHIKDSFCSLRDSVPSLHGEKVRQASRAQILKKAADYIEFMRRKNSAHQQDIDDLKKQNNLLENQIRSLEKTKYTGNFAAMTSNNALLAGKSPGLMEFDGSGSDTSDSESSSSVRRKKLKT
;
A
#
# COMPACT_ATOMS: atom_id res chain seq x y z
N MET A 1 -32.47 3.54 60.59
CA MET A 1 -31.96 2.78 59.43
C MET A 1 -31.21 3.81 58.59
N SER A 2 -30.00 4.20 58.99
CA SER A 2 -28.69 3.57 58.71
C SER A 2 -28.09 4.16 57.44
N ASP A 3 -27.64 5.42 57.52
CA ASP A 3 -26.75 6.02 56.54
C ASP A 3 -25.34 5.95 57.14
N GLU A 4 -24.63 4.86 56.81
CA GLU A 4 -23.20 4.71 57.04
C GLU A 4 -22.48 5.50 55.94
N GLU A 5 -21.99 6.70 56.28
CA GLU A 5 -21.02 7.44 55.48
C GLU A 5 -19.72 6.64 55.44
N ARG A 6 -19.53 5.88 54.35
CA ARG A 6 -18.24 5.25 54.06
C ARG A 6 -17.30 6.32 53.52
N ASP A 7 -16.53 6.93 54.42
CA ASP A 7 -15.32 7.64 54.05
C ASP A 7 -14.39 6.67 53.34
N ILE A 8 -14.22 6.86 52.04
CA ILE A 8 -13.24 6.11 51.25
C ILE A 8 -11.91 6.82 51.46
N ASP A 9 -11.14 6.35 52.44
CA ASP A 9 -9.72 6.68 52.54
C ASP A 9 -9.00 6.09 51.32
N ILE A 10 -8.89 6.88 50.26
CA ILE A 10 -7.92 6.65 49.18
C ILE A 10 -6.55 6.91 49.80
N GLU A 11 -5.95 5.87 50.35
CA GLU A 11 -4.50 5.86 50.50
C GLU A 11 -3.90 5.87 49.09
N SER A 12 -3.29 7.00 48.74
CA SER A 12 -2.46 7.13 47.54
C SER A 12 -1.27 6.21 47.73
N ASP A 13 -1.30 5.07 47.06
CA ASP A 13 -0.21 4.10 46.96
C ASP A 13 0.94 4.75 46.17
N ASP A 14 1.70 5.61 46.85
CA ASP A 14 2.89 6.29 46.36
C ASP A 14 4.15 5.56 46.84
N ASP A 15 4.44 4.39 46.27
CA ASP A 15 5.80 3.85 46.17
C ASP A 15 5.83 2.91 44.95
N GLU A 16 6.42 3.27 43.81
CA GLU A 16 7.83 2.97 43.55
C GLU A 16 8.29 3.66 42.25
N SER A 17 9.38 4.43 42.38
CA SER A 17 10.49 4.57 41.41
C SER A 17 10.22 4.97 39.94
N LEU A 18 10.35 6.28 39.65
CA LEU A 18 11.12 6.75 38.49
C LEU A 18 11.82 8.09 38.80
N GLY A 19 13.08 7.98 39.20
CA GLY A 19 14.18 8.81 38.68
C GLY A 19 14.07 10.34 38.78
N GLY A 20 14.47 10.87 39.94
CA GLY A 20 15.44 11.97 40.05
C GLY A 20 15.14 13.30 39.33
N THR A 21 14.83 14.31 40.15
CA THR A 21 14.66 15.75 39.84
C THR A 21 13.21 16.17 39.64
N THR A 22 12.75 17.11 40.48
CA THR A 22 11.46 17.85 40.44
C THR A 22 10.24 17.32 41.21
N ARG A 23 10.35 16.46 42.22
CA ARG A 23 9.22 16.22 43.16
C ARG A 23 9.04 17.33 44.22
N GLY A 24 10.12 18.01 44.61
CA GLY A 24 10.08 19.07 45.64
C GLY A 24 9.67 20.46 45.15
N ASP A 25 9.68 20.72 43.84
CA ASP A 25 9.46 22.06 43.27
C ASP A 25 7.96 22.38 43.08
N PHE A 26 7.11 21.36 42.95
CA PHE A 26 5.66 21.53 42.75
C PHE A 26 4.83 21.51 44.04
N GLN A 27 5.44 21.18 45.19
CA GLN A 27 4.74 21.12 46.49
C GLN A 27 4.30 22.53 46.96
N PHE A 28 5.06 23.57 46.57
CA PHE A 28 4.80 24.98 46.91
C PHE A 28 4.28 25.83 45.74
N ALA A 29 4.07 25.21 44.57
CA ALA A 29 3.56 25.91 43.39
C ALA A 29 2.13 26.41 43.65
N SER A 30 1.88 27.69 43.36
CA SER A 30 0.56 28.30 43.54
C SER A 30 -0.49 27.55 42.70
N GLN A 31 -1.77 27.61 43.09
CA GLN A 31 -2.85 26.99 42.30
C GLN A 31 -2.89 27.53 40.86
N ALA A 32 -2.45 28.78 40.64
CA ALA A 32 -2.29 29.37 39.32
C ALA A 32 -1.17 28.69 38.51
N GLU A 33 -0.06 28.35 39.15
CA GLU A 33 1.09 27.70 38.53
C GLU A 33 0.80 26.24 38.15
N LYS A 34 0.09 25.50 39.02
CA LYS A 34 -0.41 24.15 38.68
C LYS A 34 -1.34 24.18 37.46
N ARG A 35 -2.22 25.18 37.39
CA ARG A 35 -3.12 25.38 36.22
C ARG A 35 -2.33 25.74 34.96
N ALA A 36 -1.31 26.60 35.07
CA ALA A 36 -0.46 26.97 33.95
C ALA A 36 0.33 25.76 33.40
N HIS A 37 0.93 24.95 34.28
CA HIS A 37 1.65 23.74 33.92
C HIS A 37 0.73 22.73 33.21
N HIS A 38 -0.46 22.46 33.74
CA HIS A 38 -1.45 21.59 33.10
C HIS A 38 -1.84 22.10 31.70
N ASN A 39 -2.09 23.41 31.54
CA ASN A 39 -2.40 24.01 30.24
C ASN A 39 -1.25 23.89 29.23
N ALA A 40 0.00 23.99 29.70
CA ALA A 40 1.19 23.82 28.87
C ALA A 40 1.31 22.37 28.38
N LEU A 41 1.15 21.39 29.26
CA LEU A 41 1.17 19.96 28.90
C LEU A 41 0.08 19.62 27.88
N GLU A 42 -1.15 20.12 28.09
CA GLU A 42 -2.24 19.85 27.15
C GLU A 42 -2.01 20.53 25.79
N ARG A 43 -1.40 21.72 25.75
CA ARG A 43 -0.99 22.33 24.47
C ARG A 43 0.01 21.44 23.73
N LYS A 44 1.04 20.95 24.42
CA LYS A 44 2.02 20.02 23.84
C LYS A 44 1.33 18.76 23.30
N ARG A 45 0.39 18.18 24.05
CA ARG A 45 -0.41 17.03 23.60
C ARG A 45 -1.19 17.33 22.32
N ARG A 46 -1.85 18.49 22.26
CA ARG A 46 -2.62 18.91 21.07
C ARG A 46 -1.75 19.13 19.84
N ASP A 47 -0.54 19.66 20.02
CA ASP A 47 0.42 19.85 18.94
C ASP A 47 0.87 18.49 18.38
N HIS A 48 1.19 17.52 19.24
CA HIS A 48 1.51 16.15 18.81
C HIS A 48 0.36 15.49 18.02
N ILE A 49 -0.88 15.66 18.48
CA ILE A 49 -2.05 15.14 17.76
C ILE A 49 -2.20 15.83 16.40
N LYS A 50 -1.98 17.15 16.33
CA LYS A 50 -2.04 17.91 15.09
C LYS A 50 -1.01 17.38 14.08
N ASP A 51 0.21 17.09 14.53
CA ASP A 51 1.27 16.54 13.68
C ASP A 51 0.89 15.15 13.17
N SER A 52 0.35 14.28 14.03
CA SER A 52 -0.18 12.97 13.62
C SER A 52 -1.28 13.08 12.56
N PHE A 53 -2.17 14.07 12.65
CA PHE A 53 -3.17 14.34 11.62
C PHE A 53 -2.55 14.82 10.30
N CYS A 54 -1.47 15.61 10.35
CA CYS A 54 -0.71 16.00 9.16
C CYS A 54 -0.08 14.78 8.47
N SER A 55 0.62 13.93 9.23
CA SER A 55 1.23 12.69 8.71
C SER A 55 0.18 11.73 8.13
N LEU A 56 -0.97 11.59 8.79
CA LEU A 56 -2.08 10.77 8.28
C LEU A 56 -2.62 11.32 6.96
N ARG A 57 -2.86 12.63 6.86
CA ARG A 57 -3.33 13.27 5.63
C ARG A 57 -2.37 13.00 4.48
N ASP A 58 -1.08 13.17 4.73
CA ASP A 58 -0.03 13.03 3.73
C ASP A 58 0.20 11.55 3.33
N SER A 59 -0.32 10.59 4.09
CA SER A 59 -0.29 9.16 3.74
C SER A 59 -1.48 8.70 2.90
N VAL A 60 -2.52 9.52 2.76
CA VAL A 60 -3.77 9.16 2.05
C VAL A 60 -3.81 9.86 0.69
N PRO A 61 -3.67 9.15 -0.45
CA PRO A 61 -3.58 9.75 -1.79
C PRO A 61 -4.70 10.73 -2.14
N SER A 62 -5.94 10.43 -1.74
CA SER A 62 -7.10 11.29 -2.01
C SER A 62 -7.08 12.63 -1.25
N LEU A 63 -6.20 12.77 -0.27
CA LEU A 63 -6.01 13.99 0.51
C LEU A 63 -4.79 14.83 0.08
N HIS A 64 -4.09 14.40 -0.98
CA HIS A 64 -2.95 15.14 -1.52
C HIS A 64 -3.43 16.36 -2.32
N GLY A 65 -2.78 17.51 -2.12
CA GLY A 65 -2.97 18.72 -2.92
C GLY A 65 -3.34 19.98 -2.12
N GLU A 66 -3.06 21.14 -2.71
CA GLU A 66 -3.22 22.47 -2.09
C GLU A 66 -4.64 22.74 -1.59
N LYS A 67 -5.66 22.35 -2.37
CA LYS A 67 -7.09 22.51 -2.01
C LYS A 67 -7.53 21.56 -0.89
N VAL A 68 -6.77 20.48 -0.64
CA VAL A 68 -7.09 19.44 0.35
C VAL A 68 -6.23 19.54 1.60
N ARG A 69 -5.20 20.42 1.60
CA ARG A 69 -4.42 20.76 2.80
C ARG A 69 -5.28 21.30 3.95
N GLN A 70 -6.43 21.88 3.63
CA GLN A 70 -7.43 22.38 4.58
C GLN A 70 -8.50 21.33 4.96
N ALA A 71 -8.31 20.05 4.62
CA ALA A 71 -9.24 18.99 5.01
C ALA A 71 -9.45 18.98 6.52
N SER A 72 -10.72 18.96 6.94
CA SER A 72 -11.07 18.90 8.36
C SER A 72 -10.64 17.56 8.98
N ARG A 73 -10.47 17.52 10.31
CA ARG A 73 -10.13 16.27 11.03
C ARG A 73 -11.10 15.13 10.72
N ALA A 74 -12.40 15.43 10.67
CA ALA A 74 -13.42 14.44 10.32
C ALA A 74 -13.24 13.90 8.89
N GLN A 75 -12.91 14.77 7.92
CA GLN A 75 -12.64 14.33 6.55
C GLN A 75 -11.38 13.49 6.45
N ILE A 76 -10.32 13.83 7.18
CA ILE A 76 -9.08 13.04 7.23
C ILE A 76 -9.38 11.62 7.72
N LEU A 77 -10.12 11.50 8.83
CA LEU A 77 -10.51 10.19 9.38
C LEU A 77 -11.37 9.39 8.40
N LYS A 78 -12.37 10.02 7.79
CA LYS A 78 -13.26 9.38 6.82
C LYS A 78 -12.47 8.85 5.62
N LYS A 79 -11.65 9.70 4.99
CA LYS A 79 -10.84 9.31 3.83
C LYS A 79 -9.76 8.29 4.15
N ALA A 80 -9.20 8.31 5.35
CA ALA A 80 -8.29 7.26 5.82
C ALA A 80 -9.00 5.90 5.95
N ALA A 81 -10.19 5.87 6.56
CA ALA A 81 -10.99 4.65 6.66
C ALA A 81 -11.36 4.09 5.28
N ASP A 82 -11.87 4.95 4.39
CA ASP A 82 -12.18 4.60 3.00
C ASP A 82 -10.95 4.01 2.29
N TYR A 83 -9.77 4.62 2.48
CA TYR A 83 -8.53 4.19 1.84
C TYR A 83 -8.02 2.84 2.38
N ILE A 84 -8.12 2.58 3.68
CA ILE A 84 -7.79 1.28 4.26
C ILE A 84 -8.68 0.18 3.66
N GLU A 85 -9.98 0.42 3.56
CA GLU A 85 -10.92 -0.56 2.99
C GLU A 85 -10.63 -0.81 1.51
N PHE A 86 -10.39 0.25 0.75
CA PHE A 86 -9.96 0.17 -0.65
C PHE A 86 -8.68 -0.65 -0.82
N MET A 87 -7.64 -0.37 -0.02
CA MET A 87 -6.37 -1.08 -0.09
C MET A 87 -6.50 -2.55 0.30
N ARG A 88 -7.37 -2.88 1.26
CA ARG A 88 -7.70 -4.28 1.60
C ARG A 88 -8.29 -5.02 0.40
N ARG A 89 -9.32 -4.46 -0.23
CA ARG A 89 -9.95 -5.04 -1.42
C ARG A 89 -8.97 -5.18 -2.58
N LYS A 90 -8.15 -4.16 -2.82
CA LYS A 90 -7.11 -4.16 -3.87
C LYS A 90 -6.06 -5.25 -3.62
N ASN A 91 -5.56 -5.38 -2.39
CA ASN A 91 -4.59 -6.41 -2.04
C ASN A 91 -5.18 -7.82 -2.17
N SER A 92 -6.44 -8.04 -1.80
CA SER A 92 -7.12 -9.32 -2.01
C SER A 92 -7.25 -9.68 -3.49
N ALA A 93 -7.61 -8.73 -4.35
CA ALA A 93 -7.66 -8.95 -5.79
C ALA A 93 -6.27 -9.31 -6.36
N HIS A 94 -5.23 -8.57 -6.00
CA HIS A 94 -3.86 -8.89 -6.41
C HIS A 94 -3.40 -10.26 -5.90
N GLN A 95 -3.79 -10.66 -4.68
CA GLN A 95 -3.48 -11.98 -4.17
C GLN A 95 -4.15 -13.08 -4.99
N GLN A 96 -5.40 -12.87 -5.40
CA GLN A 96 -6.11 -13.79 -6.30
C GLN A 96 -5.41 -13.89 -7.66
N ASP A 97 -5.02 -12.76 -8.26
CA ASP A 97 -4.27 -12.73 -9.52
C ASP A 97 -2.96 -13.51 -9.42
N ILE A 98 -2.22 -13.33 -8.31
CA ILE A 98 -0.98 -14.07 -8.03
C ILE A 98 -1.26 -15.57 -7.96
N ASP A 99 -2.32 -16.00 -7.27
CA ASP A 99 -2.63 -17.42 -7.10
C ASP A 99 -3.08 -18.07 -8.41
N ASP A 100 -3.82 -17.35 -9.25
CA ASP A 100 -4.25 -17.85 -10.56
C ASP A 100 -3.07 -17.93 -11.54
N LEU A 101 -2.17 -16.95 -11.55
CA LEU A 101 -0.93 -17.02 -12.33
C LEU A 101 -0.03 -18.17 -11.87
N LYS A 102 0.06 -18.42 -10.55
CA LYS A 102 0.79 -19.59 -10.02
C LYS A 102 0.20 -20.90 -10.53
N LYS A 103 -1.13 -21.06 -10.53
CA LYS A 103 -1.77 -22.28 -11.06
C LYS A 103 -1.48 -22.46 -12.55
N GLN A 104 -1.55 -21.38 -13.33
CA GLN A 104 -1.23 -21.41 -14.76
C GLN A 104 0.23 -21.82 -15.00
N ASN A 105 1.18 -21.22 -14.27
CA ASN A 105 2.60 -21.58 -14.36
C ASN A 105 2.83 -23.05 -14.02
N ASN A 106 2.22 -23.56 -12.93
CA ASN A 106 2.34 -24.98 -12.57
C ASN A 106 1.80 -25.90 -13.68
N LEU A 107 0.69 -25.54 -14.32
CA LEU A 107 0.13 -26.31 -15.43
C LEU A 107 1.10 -26.34 -16.62
N LEU A 108 1.66 -25.18 -16.99
CA LEU A 108 2.62 -25.06 -18.08
C LEU A 108 3.91 -25.81 -17.79
N GLU A 109 4.45 -25.70 -16.58
CA GLU A 109 5.63 -26.45 -16.14
C GLU A 109 5.42 -27.97 -16.21
N ASN A 110 4.22 -28.45 -15.84
CA ASN A 110 3.87 -29.86 -15.97
C ASN A 110 3.77 -30.30 -17.44
N GLN A 111 3.22 -29.47 -18.31
CA GLN A 111 3.16 -29.73 -19.76
C GLN A 111 4.57 -29.80 -20.37
N ILE A 112 5.44 -28.85 -20.03
CA ILE A 112 6.84 -28.82 -20.47
C ILE A 112 7.54 -30.10 -20.03
N ARG A 113 7.44 -30.47 -18.75
CA ARG A 113 8.06 -31.69 -18.21
C ARG A 113 7.57 -32.96 -18.92
N SER A 114 6.29 -33.04 -19.25
CA SER A 114 5.70 -34.17 -19.97
C SER A 114 6.22 -34.26 -21.41
N LEU A 115 6.33 -33.13 -22.10
CA LEU A 115 6.87 -33.04 -23.46
C LEU A 115 8.37 -33.36 -23.50
N GLU A 116 9.15 -32.85 -22.55
CA GLU A 116 10.57 -33.16 -22.39
C GLU A 116 10.79 -34.65 -22.13
N LYS A 117 9.98 -35.25 -21.26
CA LYS A 117 9.99 -36.70 -21.04
C LYS A 117 9.74 -37.43 -22.35
N THR A 118 8.67 -37.10 -23.09
CA THR A 118 8.29 -37.74 -24.36
C THR A 118 9.38 -37.61 -25.43
N LYS A 119 10.05 -36.44 -25.52
CA LYS A 119 11.20 -36.22 -26.41
C LYS A 119 12.39 -37.10 -26.02
N TYR A 120 12.67 -37.24 -24.72
CA TYR A 120 13.79 -38.04 -24.22
C TYR A 120 13.55 -39.56 -24.31
N THR A 121 12.30 -40.06 -24.22
CA THR A 121 12.01 -41.50 -24.38
C THR A 121 12.13 -42.01 -25.83
N GLY A 122 12.53 -41.17 -26.79
CA GLY A 122 12.89 -41.62 -28.14
C GLY A 122 11.71 -41.97 -29.06
N ASN A 123 10.47 -41.63 -28.72
CA ASN A 123 9.29 -42.01 -29.52
C ASN A 123 8.89 -40.98 -30.60
N PHE A 124 9.77 -40.02 -30.94
CA PHE A 124 9.45 -38.91 -31.85
C PHE A 124 9.27 -39.34 -33.33
N ALA A 125 9.84 -40.48 -33.74
CA ALA A 125 9.80 -40.94 -35.13
C ALA A 125 8.46 -41.58 -35.57
N ALA A 126 7.60 -42.00 -34.64
CA ALA A 126 6.39 -42.77 -34.99
C ALA A 126 5.17 -41.90 -35.36
N MET A 127 5.12 -40.63 -34.96
CA MET A 127 3.94 -39.77 -35.17
C MET A 127 4.02 -38.90 -36.43
N THR A 128 5.23 -38.60 -36.92
CA THR A 128 5.46 -37.83 -38.17
C THR A 128 5.19 -38.66 -39.44
N SER A 129 5.21 -39.99 -39.35
CA SER A 129 5.06 -40.89 -40.51
C SER A 129 3.63 -41.05 -41.02
N ASN A 130 2.61 -40.53 -40.32
CA ASN A 130 1.20 -40.69 -40.72
C ASN A 130 0.61 -39.51 -41.50
N ASN A 131 1.35 -38.39 -41.68
CA ASN A 131 0.83 -37.22 -42.41
C ASN A 131 1.38 -37.07 -43.85
N ALA A 132 2.25 -37.99 -44.31
CA ALA A 132 2.85 -37.93 -45.65
C ALA A 132 1.98 -38.51 -46.79
N LEU A 133 0.81 -39.07 -46.48
CA LEU A 133 -0.08 -39.70 -47.47
C LEU A 133 -1.11 -38.74 -48.10
N LEU A 134 -1.10 -37.46 -47.74
CA LEU A 134 -2.00 -36.44 -48.32
C LEU A 134 -1.25 -35.36 -49.12
N ALA A 135 -0.06 -35.69 -49.65
CA ALA A 135 0.65 -34.86 -50.62
C ALA A 135 0.26 -35.24 -52.06
N GLY A 136 -1.03 -35.11 -52.38
CA GLY A 136 -1.57 -35.32 -53.73
C GLY A 136 -2.19 -34.04 -54.26
N LYS A 137 -1.49 -33.39 -55.20
CA LYS A 137 -1.80 -32.15 -55.94
C LYS A 137 -1.49 -30.81 -55.22
N SER A 138 -0.34 -30.23 -55.56
CA SER A 138 -0.28 -28.82 -55.95
C SER A 138 -0.66 -28.73 -57.45
N PRO A 139 -1.30 -27.64 -57.91
CA PRO A 139 -0.57 -26.39 -58.18
C PRO A 139 -1.35 -25.12 -57.80
N GLY A 140 -0.63 -24.05 -57.44
CA GLY A 140 -1.22 -22.73 -57.22
C GLY A 140 -0.32 -21.80 -56.45
N LEU A 141 0.72 -21.30 -57.11
CA LEU A 141 1.54 -20.18 -56.66
C LEU A 141 0.65 -18.92 -56.56
N MET A 142 0.44 -18.40 -55.35
CA MET A 142 0.07 -17.00 -55.15
C MET A 142 0.99 -16.37 -54.10
N GLU A 143 1.94 -15.64 -54.66
CA GLU A 143 2.64 -14.48 -54.13
C GLU A 143 1.71 -13.60 -53.28
N PHE A 144 2.02 -13.48 -51.98
CA PHE A 144 1.40 -12.49 -51.09
C PHE A 144 2.51 -11.71 -50.39
N ASP A 145 2.56 -10.45 -50.78
CA ASP A 145 3.35 -9.33 -50.29
C ASP A 145 3.34 -9.23 -48.75
N GLY A 146 4.56 -9.23 -48.19
CA GLY A 146 4.81 -8.95 -46.79
C GLY A 146 4.67 -7.46 -46.48
N SER A 147 3.49 -7.06 -46.03
CA SER A 147 3.31 -5.78 -45.35
C SER A 147 3.86 -5.86 -43.92
N GLY A 148 5.13 -5.51 -43.76
CA GLY A 148 5.76 -5.25 -42.47
C GLY A 148 5.20 -4.00 -41.82
N SER A 149 4.50 -4.15 -40.70
CA SER A 149 4.13 -3.04 -39.82
C SER A 149 5.09 -3.00 -38.64
N ASP A 150 6.12 -2.14 -38.76
CA ASP A 150 6.96 -1.72 -37.65
C ASP A 150 6.11 -0.92 -36.65
N THR A 151 5.90 -1.48 -35.47
CA THR A 151 5.35 -0.71 -34.33
C THR A 151 6.53 -0.07 -33.61
N SER A 152 6.82 1.19 -33.94
CA SER A 152 7.78 2.01 -33.20
C SER A 152 7.27 2.29 -31.79
N ASP A 153 7.95 1.74 -30.80
CA ASP A 153 7.88 2.16 -29.40
C ASP A 153 8.79 3.39 -29.22
N SER A 154 8.25 4.47 -28.64
CA SER A 154 9.00 5.71 -28.40
C SER A 154 8.59 6.29 -27.05
N GLU A 155 9.20 5.72 -26.02
CA GLU A 155 9.37 6.33 -24.70
C GLU A 155 10.35 7.52 -24.81
N SER A 156 9.83 8.75 -24.95
CA SER A 156 10.64 9.95 -24.74
C SER A 156 10.34 10.57 -23.38
N SER A 157 11.17 10.18 -22.42
CA SER A 157 11.40 10.93 -21.19
C SER A 157 12.03 12.30 -21.49
N SER A 158 11.77 13.25 -20.59
CA SER A 158 12.40 14.57 -20.43
C SER A 158 12.01 15.68 -21.43
N SER A 159 11.18 16.63 -20.95
CA SER A 159 11.24 18.00 -21.46
C SER A 159 11.68 18.94 -20.34
N VAL A 160 12.96 19.30 -20.45
CA VAL A 160 13.68 20.29 -19.66
C VAL A 160 13.20 21.69 -20.03
N ARG A 161 12.83 22.46 -19.00
CA ARG A 161 12.87 23.93 -18.85
C ARG A 161 13.28 24.73 -20.09
N ARG A 162 12.43 25.68 -20.53
CA ARG A 162 12.90 26.98 -21.06
C ARG A 162 12.04 28.15 -20.59
N LYS A 163 12.71 29.09 -19.92
CA LYS A 163 12.23 30.43 -19.55
C LYS A 163 11.99 31.26 -20.82
N LYS A 164 11.00 32.17 -20.79
CA LYS A 164 10.95 33.32 -21.71
C LYS A 164 10.76 34.62 -20.92
N LEU A 165 11.81 35.43 -20.90
CA LEU A 165 11.76 36.90 -21.04
C LEU A 165 11.44 37.21 -22.53
N LYS A 166 10.94 38.33 -23.01
CA LYS A 166 10.38 39.61 -22.50
C LYS A 166 9.91 40.36 -23.76
N THR A 167 8.85 41.17 -23.68
CA THR A 167 8.75 42.51 -24.31
C THR A 167 7.66 43.25 -23.54
#